data_AF-A0A432H5D3-F1
#
_entry.id   AF-A0A432H5D3-F1
#
_cell.length_a   1.000
_cell.length_b   1.000
_cell.length_c   1.000
_cell.angle_alpha   90.00
_cell.angle_beta   90.00
_cell.angle_gamma   90.00
#
_symmetry.space_group_name_H-M   'P 1'
#
loop_
_entity.id
_entity.type
_entity.pdbx_description
1 polymer ?
#
loop_
_entity_poly.entity_id
_entity_poly.type
_entity_poly.pdbx_seq_one_letter_code
_entity_poly.pdbx_strand_id
1 'polypeptide(L)'
;MPPTLIIDGYNLIRNSPTLSPIDRQDIEEGREALISRLSEYRKVRHFPITVVFDGTGFYHLSATAENRMGIRILYSHKGQTADDFIVSLASQKGRETVVVTSDRGICDRLKKTDCFCISSEAFDAKIDNALYELYKGQSMEDEEEMDIHPGRKKGASRKLPKKVRRQRDILRRL
;
A
#
# COMPACT_ATOMS: atom_id res chain seq x y z
N MET A 1 9.23 -7.65 12.72
CA MET A 1 8.02 -8.36 12.24
C MET A 1 7.82 -7.98 10.77
N PRO A 2 6.95 -8.67 9.98
CA PRO A 2 6.61 -8.16 8.66
C PRO A 2 5.99 -6.76 8.77
N PRO A 3 6.31 -5.82 7.86
CA PRO A 3 5.68 -4.51 7.86
C PRO A 3 4.17 -4.64 7.67
N THR A 4 3.41 -3.83 8.41
CA THR A 4 1.95 -3.72 8.24
C THR A 4 1.66 -2.61 7.25
N LEU A 5 0.83 -2.89 6.25
CA LEU A 5 0.39 -1.92 5.25
C LEU A 5 -0.96 -1.34 5.67
N ILE A 6 -1.05 -0.01 5.75
CA ILE A 6 -2.30 0.73 5.85
C ILE A 6 -2.47 1.49 4.55
N ILE A 7 -3.55 1.23 3.83
CA ILE A 7 -3.78 1.75 2.49
C ILE A 7 -4.95 2.71 2.52
N ASP A 8 -4.75 3.91 1.97
CA ASP A 8 -5.84 4.82 1.62
C ASP A 8 -6.47 4.34 0.30
N GLY A 9 -7.65 3.73 0.40
CA GLY A 9 -8.26 2.97 -0.70
C GLY A 9 -8.60 3.83 -1.90
N TYR A 10 -9.31 4.95 -1.70
CA TYR A 10 -9.69 5.83 -2.81
C TYR A 10 -8.49 6.57 -3.38
N ASN A 11 -7.50 6.92 -2.55
CA ASN A 11 -6.28 7.51 -3.06
C ASN A 11 -5.50 6.53 -3.95
N LEU A 12 -5.43 5.25 -3.58
CA LEU A 12 -4.75 4.24 -4.40
C LEU A 12 -5.51 3.97 -5.70
N ILE A 13 -6.83 3.83 -5.64
CA ILE A 13 -7.68 3.62 -6.83
C ILE A 13 -7.51 4.76 -7.84
N ARG A 14 -7.61 6.01 -7.37
CA ARG A 14 -7.55 7.19 -8.25
C ARG A 14 -6.17 7.42 -8.89
N ASN A 15 -5.11 6.96 -8.22
CA ASN A 15 -3.74 7.10 -8.71
C ASN A 15 -3.22 5.86 -9.45
N SER A 16 -4.00 4.77 -9.52
CA SER A 16 -3.65 3.60 -10.34
C SER A 16 -4.21 3.75 -11.75
N PRO A 17 -3.38 3.65 -12.81
CA PRO A 17 -3.84 3.69 -14.20
C PRO A 17 -4.83 2.58 -14.54
N THR A 18 -4.74 1.43 -13.85
CA THR A 18 -5.62 0.27 -14.07
C THR A 18 -6.95 0.37 -13.33
N LEU A 19 -6.97 0.99 -12.15
CA LEU A 19 -8.18 1.06 -11.30
C LEU A 19 -8.98 2.35 -11.50
N SER A 20 -8.31 3.46 -11.82
CA SER A 20 -8.98 4.76 -11.99
C SER A 20 -10.08 4.75 -13.06
N PRO A 21 -9.92 4.09 -14.23
CA PRO A 21 -11.00 4.01 -15.21
C PRO A 21 -12.23 3.28 -14.70
N ILE A 22 -12.03 2.20 -13.92
CA ILE A 22 -13.10 1.37 -13.35
C ILE A 22 -13.89 2.18 -12.31
N ASP A 23 -13.18 2.85 -11.39
CA ASP A 23 -13.79 3.72 -10.36
C ASP A 23 -14.61 4.87 -10.93
N ARG A 24 -14.22 5.41 -12.09
CA ARG A 24 -14.97 6.46 -12.78
C ARG A 24 -16.28 5.94 -13.39
N GLN A 25 -16.36 4.65 -13.69
CA GLN A 25 -17.57 4.01 -14.20
C GLN A 25 -18.47 3.61 -13.04
N ASP A 26 -17.91 2.89 -12.07
CA ASP A 26 -18.59 2.47 -10.85
C ASP A 26 -17.58 2.40 -9.68
N ILE A 27 -17.86 3.20 -8.65
CA ILE A 27 -17.03 3.31 -7.45
C ILE A 27 -16.96 1.96 -6.71
N GLU A 28 -18.05 1.19 -6.71
CA GLU A 28 -18.10 -0.11 -6.06
C GLU A 28 -17.26 -1.13 -6.83
N GLU A 29 -17.32 -1.12 -8.17
CA GLU A 29 -16.45 -1.97 -9.01
C GLU A 29 -14.97 -1.61 -8.81
N GLY A 30 -14.64 -0.32 -8.73
CA GLY A 30 -13.29 0.15 -8.41
C GLY A 30 -12.78 -0.39 -7.06
N ARG A 31 -13.68 -0.44 -6.06
CA ARG A 31 -13.39 -0.99 -4.73
C ARG A 31 -13.10 -2.49 -4.79
N GLU A 32 -13.95 -3.26 -5.45
CA GLU A 32 -13.76 -4.71 -5.58
C GLU A 32 -12.51 -5.05 -6.39
N ALA A 33 -12.24 -4.30 -7.47
CA ALA A 33 -11.02 -4.44 -8.26
C ALA A 33 -9.76 -4.19 -7.43
N LEU A 34 -9.76 -3.16 -6.58
CA LEU A 34 -8.66 -2.91 -5.65
C LEU A 34 -8.47 -4.08 -4.67
N ILE A 35 -9.56 -4.56 -4.05
CA ILE A 35 -9.51 -5.64 -3.06
C ILE A 35 -8.95 -6.91 -3.69
N SER A 36 -9.41 -7.26 -4.89
CA SER A 36 -8.91 -8.42 -5.64
C SER A 36 -7.41 -8.31 -5.92
N ARG A 37 -6.97 -7.17 -6.49
CA ARG A 37 -5.57 -6.89 -6.81
C ARG A 37 -4.66 -6.93 -5.57
N LEU A 38 -5.11 -6.37 -4.46
CA LEU A 38 -4.39 -6.45 -3.18
C LEU A 38 -4.35 -7.88 -2.61
N SER A 39 -5.34 -8.71 -2.89
CA SER A 39 -5.36 -10.10 -2.43
C SER A 39 -4.28 -10.91 -3.12
N GLU A 40 -4.10 -10.73 -4.43
CA GLU A 40 -3.00 -11.32 -5.18
C GLU A 40 -1.65 -10.85 -4.67
N TYR A 41 -1.48 -9.53 -4.48
CA TYR A 41 -0.25 -8.97 -3.91
C TYR A 41 0.07 -9.55 -2.52
N ARG A 42 -0.95 -9.71 -1.67
CA ARG A 42 -0.81 -10.35 -0.34
C ARG A 42 -0.38 -11.80 -0.44
N LYS A 43 -0.82 -12.56 -1.45
CA LYS A 43 -0.37 -13.95 -1.67
C LYS A 43 1.10 -14.02 -2.03
N VAL A 44 1.66 -13.00 -2.69
CA VAL A 44 3.07 -12.93 -3.06
C VAL A 44 3.95 -12.48 -1.90
N ARG A 45 3.57 -11.39 -1.21
CA ARG A 45 4.42 -10.73 -0.20
C ARG A 45 4.08 -11.10 1.26
N HIS A 46 2.92 -11.69 1.51
CA HIS A 46 2.44 -12.13 2.83
C HIS A 46 2.39 -11.05 3.92
N PHE A 47 2.31 -9.77 3.53
CA PHE A 47 2.18 -8.68 4.51
C PHE A 47 0.75 -8.53 5.01
N PRO A 48 0.54 -8.15 6.29
CA PRO A 48 -0.77 -7.73 6.77
C PRO A 48 -1.21 -6.45 6.06
N ILE A 49 -2.36 -6.50 5.38
CA ILE A 49 -2.93 -5.36 4.65
C ILE A 49 -4.21 -4.90 5.35
N THR A 50 -4.28 -3.61 5.66
CA THR A 50 -5.49 -2.93 6.09
C THR A 50 -5.82 -1.81 5.11
N VAL A 51 -6.99 -1.85 4.48
CA VAL A 51 -7.47 -0.81 3.57
C VAL A 51 -8.47 0.05 4.32
N VAL A 52 -8.32 1.37 4.21
CA VAL A 52 -9.23 2.36 4.77
C VAL A 52 -9.94 3.05 3.62
N PHE A 53 -11.27 3.03 3.63
CA PHE A 53 -12.10 3.82 2.72
C PHE A 53 -12.78 4.97 3.48
N ASP A 54 -12.98 6.10 2.80
CA ASP A 54 -13.76 7.19 3.36
C ASP A 54 -15.26 6.82 3.36
N GLY A 55 -15.86 6.78 4.56
CA GLY A 55 -17.24 6.37 4.80
C GLY A 55 -18.28 7.48 4.58
N THR A 56 -17.86 8.66 4.14
CA THR A 56 -18.74 9.83 3.94
C THR A 56 -19.88 9.61 2.94
N GLY A 57 -19.76 8.62 2.03
CA GLY A 57 -20.78 8.27 1.03
C GLY A 57 -21.69 7.08 1.37
N PHE A 58 -21.40 6.29 2.40
CA PHE A 58 -22.13 5.04 2.68
C PHE A 58 -23.00 5.17 3.93
N TYR A 59 -24.29 5.45 3.72
CA TYR A 59 -25.29 5.65 4.78
C TYR A 59 -25.64 4.37 5.58
N HIS A 60 -25.18 3.19 5.15
CA HIS A 60 -25.66 1.90 5.68
C HIS A 60 -24.64 1.06 6.44
N LEU A 61 -23.36 1.43 6.46
CA LEU A 61 -22.34 0.66 7.16
C LEU A 61 -21.99 1.36 8.49
N SER A 62 -22.71 0.99 9.56
CA SER A 62 -22.17 1.15 10.91
C SER A 62 -20.74 0.61 10.91
N ALA A 63 -19.76 1.39 11.38
CA ALA A 63 -18.34 1.14 11.19
C ALA A 63 -17.95 -0.33 11.36
N THR A 64 -17.97 -1.06 10.24
CA THR A 64 -17.87 -2.51 10.23
C THR A 64 -16.50 -2.77 9.66
N ALA A 65 -15.62 -3.25 10.53
CA ALA A 65 -14.40 -3.88 10.07
C ALA A 65 -14.82 -5.13 9.29
N GLU A 66 -14.59 -5.12 7.98
CA GLU A 66 -14.83 -6.27 7.13
C GLU A 66 -13.50 -6.98 6.86
N ASN A 67 -13.54 -8.29 6.66
CA ASN A 67 -12.37 -9.03 6.19
C ASN A 67 -12.74 -9.71 4.87
N ARG A 68 -12.13 -9.23 3.77
CA ARG A 68 -12.32 -9.80 2.43
C ARG A 68 -10.99 -10.33 1.92
N MET A 69 -10.97 -11.59 1.50
CA MET A 69 -9.80 -12.24 0.90
C MET A 69 -8.49 -12.10 1.72
N GLY A 70 -8.61 -12.07 3.05
CA GLY A 70 -7.48 -11.90 3.98
C GLY A 70 -7.00 -10.46 4.15
N ILE A 71 -7.74 -9.48 3.61
CA ILE A 71 -7.51 -8.05 3.75
C ILE A 71 -8.52 -7.48 4.73
N ARG A 72 -8.02 -6.72 5.71
CA ARG A 72 -8.89 -6.00 6.64
C ARG A 72 -9.36 -4.71 5.99
N ILE A 73 -10.66 -4.51 5.86
CA ILE A 73 -11.26 -3.30 5.34
C ILE A 73 -11.88 -2.52 6.49
N LEU A 74 -11.58 -1.22 6.55
CA LEU A 74 -12.09 -0.30 7.54
C LEU A 74 -12.72 0.90 6.83
N TYR A 75 -13.82 1.40 7.38
CA TYR A 75 -14.48 2.61 6.92
C TYR A 75 -14.33 3.71 7.97
N SER A 76 -14.04 4.95 7.56
CA SER A 76 -14.07 6.10 8.46
C SER A 76 -15.49 6.33 9.00
N HIS A 77 -15.61 6.79 10.24
CA HIS A 77 -16.91 7.09 10.84
C HIS A 77 -17.44 8.44 10.36
N LYS A 78 -18.77 8.59 10.33
CA LYS A 78 -19.42 9.88 10.12
C LYS A 78 -18.95 10.88 11.20
N GLY A 79 -18.23 11.92 10.80
CA GLY A 79 -17.67 12.94 11.69
C GLY A 79 -16.17 12.80 11.99
N GLN A 80 -15.50 11.74 11.52
CA GLN A 80 -14.05 11.61 11.54
C GLN A 80 -13.51 11.58 10.11
N THR A 81 -12.50 12.39 9.81
CA THR A 81 -11.86 12.34 8.49
C THR A 81 -11.10 11.03 8.32
N ALA A 82 -11.06 10.49 7.10
CA ALA A 82 -10.24 9.32 6.79
C ALA A 82 -8.76 9.56 7.16
N ASP A 83 -8.25 10.77 6.93
CA ASP A 83 -6.91 11.19 7.30
C ASP A 83 -6.62 11.01 8.80
N ASP A 84 -7.52 11.52 9.67
CA ASP A 84 -7.37 11.38 11.12
C ASP A 84 -7.43 9.92 11.56
N PHE A 85 -8.30 9.14 10.94
CA PHE A 85 -8.42 7.72 11.21
C PHE A 85 -7.15 6.95 10.82
N ILE A 86 -6.60 7.19 9.63
CA ILE A 86 -5.36 6.58 9.13
C ILE A 86 -4.18 6.94 10.03
N VAL A 87 -4.03 8.22 10.39
CA VAL A 87 -2.93 8.70 11.24
C VAL A 87 -3.02 8.08 12.64
N SER A 88 -4.21 8.02 13.22
CA SER A 88 -4.46 7.38 14.52
C SER A 88 -4.14 5.88 14.47
N LEU A 89 -4.65 5.17 13.46
CA LEU A 89 -4.44 3.74 13.26
C LEU A 89 -2.95 3.41 13.07
N ALA A 90 -2.24 4.18 12.26
CA ALA A 90 -0.81 4.00 12.05
C ALA A 90 0.00 4.21 13.34
N SER A 91 -0.36 5.25 14.10
CA SER A 91 0.28 5.55 15.38
C SER A 91 0.09 4.44 16.41
N GLN A 92 -1.08 3.79 16.42
CA GLN A 92 -1.38 2.66 17.31
C GLN A 92 -0.62 1.38 16.92
N LYS A 93 -0.41 1.13 15.62
CA LYS A 93 0.30 -0.05 15.11
C LYS A 93 1.83 0.03 15.29
N GLY A 94 2.40 1.23 15.27
CA GLY A 94 3.79 1.48 15.65
C GLY A 94 4.82 1.34 14.51
N ARG A 95 6.06 0.98 14.88
CA ARG A 95 7.32 1.26 14.14
C ARG A 95 7.52 0.55 12.78
N GLU A 96 6.70 -0.45 12.46
CA GLU A 96 6.78 -1.22 11.21
C GLU A 96 5.54 -1.01 10.34
N THR A 97 4.90 0.15 10.47
CA THR A 97 3.72 0.52 9.69
C THR A 97 4.10 1.36 8.49
N VAL A 98 3.63 0.96 7.32
CA VAL A 98 3.74 1.73 6.08
C VAL A 98 2.35 2.17 5.67
N VAL A 99 2.18 3.49 5.50
CA VAL A 99 0.96 4.10 4.98
C VAL A 99 1.13 4.34 3.49
N VAL A 100 0.19 3.83 2.69
CA VAL A 100 0.12 4.04 1.24
C VAL A 100 -0.87 5.16 0.99
N THR A 101 -0.36 6.33 0.60
CA THR A 101 -1.16 7.48 0.17
C THR A 101 -0.28 8.51 -0.53
N SER A 102 -0.81 9.17 -1.54
CA SER A 102 -0.20 10.34 -2.18
C SER A 102 -0.59 11.66 -1.49
N ASP A 103 -1.41 11.62 -0.44
CA ASP A 103 -1.78 12.80 0.34
C ASP A 103 -0.60 13.30 1.20
N ARG A 104 -0.18 14.56 0.95
CA ARG A 104 0.93 15.19 1.67
C ARG A 104 0.59 15.50 3.13
N GLY A 105 -0.66 15.85 3.43
CA GLY A 105 -1.14 16.14 4.78
C GLY A 105 -1.03 14.90 5.69
N ILE A 106 -1.44 13.73 5.20
CA ILE A 106 -1.25 12.47 5.95
C ILE A 106 0.23 12.19 6.16
N CYS A 107 1.05 12.30 5.09
CA CYS A 107 2.49 12.05 5.17
C CYS A 107 3.20 12.97 6.17
N ASP A 108 2.85 14.26 6.17
CA ASP A 108 3.45 15.26 7.05
C ASP A 108 3.14 15.01 8.52
N ARG A 109 1.92 14.55 8.82
CA ARG A 109 1.52 14.15 10.19
C ARG A 109 2.30 12.92 10.66
N LEU A 110 2.55 11.96 9.77
CA LEU A 110 3.30 10.74 10.09
C LEU A 110 4.81 10.95 10.23
N LYS A 111 5.38 12.06 9.72
CA LYS A 111 6.82 12.37 9.93
C LYS A 111 7.21 12.42 11.40
N LYS A 112 6.28 12.82 12.27
CA LYS A 112 6.45 12.92 13.74
C LYS A 112 6.36 11.57 14.46
N THR A 113 5.88 10.52 13.78
CA THR A 113 5.76 9.17 14.33
C THR A 113 6.87 8.27 13.78
N ASP A 114 6.94 7.02 14.25
CA ASP A 114 7.85 6.00 13.71
C ASP A 114 7.25 5.23 12.51
N CYS A 115 6.22 5.78 11.86
CA CYS A 115 5.62 5.21 10.65
C CYS A 115 6.32 5.72 9.39
N PHE A 116 6.12 5.01 8.28
CA PHE A 116 6.62 5.40 6.97
C PHE A 116 5.47 5.63 6.00
N CYS A 117 5.71 6.47 4.99
CA CYS A 117 4.78 6.68 3.90
C CYS A 117 5.41 6.27 2.57
N ILE A 118 4.58 5.73 1.69
CA ILE A 118 4.87 5.51 0.27
C ILE A 118 3.71 6.09 -0.53
N SER A 119 4.00 6.70 -1.68
CA SER A 119 2.95 7.23 -2.54
C SER A 119 2.16 6.11 -3.19
N SER A 120 0.93 6.40 -3.58
CA SER A 120 0.04 5.41 -4.20
C SER A 120 0.61 4.89 -5.52
N GLU A 121 1.22 5.75 -6.33
CA GLU A 121 1.82 5.38 -7.62
C GLU A 121 3.05 4.48 -7.41
N ALA A 122 3.90 4.80 -6.43
CA ALA A 122 5.07 4.00 -6.11
C ALA A 122 4.70 2.62 -5.54
N PHE A 123 3.58 2.55 -4.80
CA PHE A 123 3.05 1.27 -4.32
C PHE A 123 2.37 0.49 -5.43
N ASP A 124 1.63 1.15 -6.34
CA ASP A 124 1.00 0.50 -7.48
C ASP A 124 2.04 -0.18 -8.38
N ALA A 125 3.15 0.50 -8.68
CA ALA A 125 4.28 -0.09 -9.39
C ALA A 125 4.88 -1.31 -8.66
N LYS A 126 4.86 -1.35 -7.32
CA LYS A 126 5.32 -2.51 -6.55
C LYS A 126 4.34 -3.67 -6.65
N ILE A 127 3.04 -3.40 -6.68
CA ILE A 127 2.02 -4.41 -6.96
C ILE A 127 2.28 -5.00 -8.34
N ASP A 128 2.39 -4.16 -9.38
CA ASP A 128 2.62 -4.62 -10.75
C ASP A 128 3.88 -5.50 -10.87
N ASN A 129 5.00 -5.07 -10.28
CA ASN A 129 6.23 -5.86 -10.29
C ASN A 129 6.06 -7.20 -9.56
N ALA A 130 5.42 -7.23 -8.39
CA ALA A 130 5.21 -8.45 -7.62
C ALA A 130 4.27 -9.43 -8.36
N LEU A 131 3.24 -8.92 -9.03
CA LEU A 131 2.34 -9.74 -9.84
C LEU A 131 3.04 -10.23 -11.11
N TYR A 132 3.83 -9.39 -11.79
CA TYR A 132 4.64 -9.81 -12.93
C TYR A 132 5.63 -10.92 -12.55
N GLU A 133 6.32 -10.82 -11.41
CA GLU A 133 7.17 -11.89 -10.87
C GLU A 133 6.41 -13.21 -10.67
N LEU A 134 5.18 -13.13 -10.14
CA LEU A 134 4.33 -14.31 -9.94
C LEU A 134 3.93 -14.96 -11.28
N TYR A 135 3.47 -14.16 -12.25
CA TYR A 135 3.03 -14.66 -13.54
C TYR A 135 4.20 -15.17 -14.40
N LYS A 136 5.35 -14.50 -14.37
CA LYS A 136 6.58 -14.97 -15.03
C LYS A 136 7.07 -16.30 -14.43
N GLY A 137 6.93 -16.46 -13.11
CA GLY A 137 7.24 -17.73 -12.44
C GLY A 137 6.27 -18.88 -12.79
N GLN A 138 5.09 -18.58 -13.33
CA GLN A 138 4.13 -19.58 -13.82
C GLN A 138 4.27 -19.88 -15.32
N SER A 139 4.94 -19.02 -16.08
CA SER A 139 5.08 -19.11 -17.54
C SER A 139 6.49 -19.46 -18.01
N MET A 140 7.30 -20.13 -17.17
CA MET A 140 8.64 -20.61 -17.53
C MET A 140 8.65 -22.14 -17.71
N GLU A 141 7.87 -22.62 -18.68
CA GLU A 141 8.47 -23.34 -19.81
C GLU A 141 8.52 -22.29 -20.95
N ASP A 142 9.71 -22.05 -21.50
CA ASP A 142 10.04 -21.15 -22.63
C ASP A 142 10.51 -19.70 -22.31
N GLU A 143 11.85 -19.61 -22.27
CA GLU A 143 12.73 -18.60 -22.90
C GLU A 143 12.71 -17.11 -22.49
N GLU A 144 13.72 -16.78 -21.69
CA GLU A 144 14.84 -15.84 -21.95
C GLU A 144 15.12 -14.88 -20.77
N GLU A 145 16.31 -15.09 -20.19
CA GLU A 145 16.89 -14.26 -19.13
C GLU A 145 17.21 -12.87 -19.67
N MET A 146 16.51 -11.85 -19.17
CA MET A 146 17.03 -10.49 -19.19
C MET A 146 17.87 -10.27 -17.93
N ASP A 147 19.19 -10.38 -18.13
CA ASP A 147 20.23 -10.05 -17.19
C ASP A 147 20.15 -8.55 -16.80
N ILE A 148 19.88 -8.26 -15.51
CA ILE A 148 20.04 -6.91 -14.96
C ILE A 148 21.14 -6.97 -13.90
N HIS A 149 22.38 -6.75 -14.33
CA HIS A 149 23.51 -6.52 -13.43
C HIS A 149 23.33 -5.23 -12.62
N PRO A 150 23.39 -5.24 -11.27
CA PRO A 150 23.60 -4.01 -10.51
C PRO A 150 25.11 -3.78 -10.34
N GLY A 151 25.72 -3.15 -11.34
CA GLY A 151 27.10 -2.67 -11.27
C GLY A 151 27.19 -1.22 -10.83
N ARG A 152 27.57 -0.96 -9.56
CA ARG A 152 28.69 -0.06 -9.16
C ARG A 152 28.74 0.14 -7.64
N LYS A 153 29.86 -0.30 -7.03
CA LYS A 153 30.35 0.21 -5.74
C LYS A 153 31.11 1.53 -5.98
N LYS A 154 30.85 2.58 -5.18
CA LYS A 154 31.91 3.55 -4.80
C LYS A 154 31.52 4.47 -3.63
N GLY A 155 32.44 4.57 -2.67
CA GLY A 155 32.60 5.70 -1.75
C GLY A 155 32.14 5.48 -0.31
N ALA A 156 33.01 5.75 0.67
CA ALA A 156 32.69 5.78 2.10
C ALA A 156 31.53 6.76 2.36
N SER A 157 30.32 6.22 2.38
CA SER A 157 29.11 7.02 2.42
C SER A 157 28.75 7.25 3.88
N ARG A 158 28.68 8.53 4.27
CA ARG A 158 28.16 8.98 5.56
C ARG A 158 26.89 8.19 5.87
N LYS A 159 26.87 7.43 6.97
CA LYS A 159 25.75 6.55 7.31
C LYS A 159 24.46 7.38 7.33
N LEU A 160 23.50 7.04 6.46
CA LEU A 160 22.18 7.66 6.44
C LEU A 160 21.55 7.59 7.86
N PRO A 161 20.74 8.57 8.27
CA PRO A 161 20.06 8.54 9.56
C PRO A 161 19.33 7.21 9.77
N LYS A 162 19.33 6.69 11.02
CA LYS A 162 18.77 5.36 11.34
C LYS A 162 17.33 5.18 10.83
N LYS A 163 16.50 6.23 10.93
CA LYS A 163 15.12 6.26 10.42
C LYS A 163 15.04 6.09 8.90
N VAL A 164 15.90 6.79 8.16
CA VAL A 164 15.98 6.71 6.68
C VAL A 164 16.46 5.34 6.21
N ARG A 165 17.46 4.76 6.90
CA ARG A 165 17.90 3.39 6.60
C ARG A 165 16.78 2.38 6.81
N ARG A 166 16.10 2.45 7.94
CA ARG A 166 14.95 1.57 8.25
C ARG A 166 13.83 1.72 7.23
N GLN A 167 13.48 2.95 6.84
CA GLN A 167 12.51 3.22 5.77
C GLN A 167 12.92 2.51 4.49
N ARG A 168 14.17 2.72 4.03
CA ARG A 168 14.67 2.10 2.80
C ARG A 168 14.64 0.57 2.87
N ASP A 169 15.02 0.00 4.00
CA ASP A 169 15.06 -1.45 4.17
C ASP A 169 13.65 -2.07 4.22
N ILE A 170 12.65 -1.35 4.76
CA ILE A 170 11.25 -1.77 4.74
C ILE A 170 10.66 -1.64 3.33
N LEU A 171 10.87 -0.49 2.66
CA LEU A 171 10.37 -0.26 1.31
C LEU A 171 11.00 -1.19 0.27
N ARG A 172 12.19 -1.74 0.52
CA ARG A 172 12.80 -2.77 -0.34
C ARG A 172 12.13 -4.14 -0.22
N ARG A 173 11.39 -4.40 0.86
CA ARG A 173 10.71 -5.68 1.08
C ARG A 173 9.30 -5.70 0.50
N LEU A 174 8.71 -4.52 0.29
CA LEU A 174 7.47 -4.32 -0.48
C LEU A 174 7.73 -4.67 -1.94
#